data_AF-A0A1W0A6W4-F1
#
_entry.id   AF-A0A1W0A6W4-F1
#
_cell.length_a   1.000
_cell.length_b   1.000
_cell.length_c   1.000
_cell.angle_alpha   90.00
_cell.angle_beta   90.00
_cell.angle_gamma   90.00
#
_symmetry.space_group_name_H-M   'P 1'
#
loop_
_entity.id
_entity.type
_entity.pdbx_description
1 polymer ?
#
loop_
_entity_poly.entity_id
_entity_poly.type
_entity_poly.pdbx_seq_one_letter_code
_entity_poly.pdbx_strand_id
1 'polypeptide(L)'
;MIMGVGVILSEFSTHAVPYSDVKNPATGRLYTQQAIMSKVTAGEIRPTFEQYETPVWVRDLGMQCMAADPNDRPTSMSVTSILQRVKMQHYNTESTMQG
;
A
#
# COMPACT_ATOMS: atom_id res chain seq x y z
N MET A 1 0.61 -3.05 13.53
CA MET A 1 1.66 -2.11 13.09
C MET A 1 1.93 -2.20 11.59
N ILE A 2 2.05 -3.39 10.99
CA ILE A 2 2.36 -3.53 9.55
C ILE A 2 1.28 -2.96 8.60
N MET A 3 0.00 -2.96 9.00
CA MET A 3 -1.09 -2.32 8.25
C MET A 3 -0.79 -0.87 7.87
N GLY A 4 -0.18 -0.10 8.78
CA GLY A 4 0.16 1.31 8.54
C GLY A 4 1.19 1.49 7.43
N VAL A 5 2.11 0.53 7.25
CA VAL A 5 3.07 0.55 6.15
C VAL A 5 2.33 0.45 4.82
N GLY A 6 1.36 -0.46 4.69
CA GLY A 6 0.57 -0.56 3.46
C GLY A 6 -0.24 0.70 3.15
N VAL A 7 -0.78 1.36 4.18
CA VAL A 7 -1.48 2.65 4.01
C VAL A 7 -0.51 3.74 3.52
N ILE A 8 0.68 3.85 4.11
CA ILE A 8 1.69 4.84 3.69
C ILE A 8 2.17 4.55 2.25
N LEU A 9 2.38 3.29 1.89
CA LEU A 9 2.74 2.91 0.52
C LEU A 9 1.64 3.31 -0.49
N SER A 10 0.36 3.19 -0.11
CA SER A 10 -0.74 3.65 -0.96
C SER A 10 -0.76 5.15 -1.15
N GLU A 11 -0.54 5.92 -0.07
CA GLU A 11 -0.44 7.39 -0.12
C GLU A 11 0.73 7.84 -1.00
N PHE A 12 1.87 7.16 -0.90
CA PHE A 12 3.04 7.45 -1.72
C PHE A 12 2.80 7.11 -3.19
N SER A 13 2.06 6.05 -3.47
CA SER A 13 1.67 5.63 -4.83
C SER A 13 0.71 6.62 -5.50
N THR A 14 -0.29 7.11 -4.77
CA THR A 14 -1.36 7.94 -5.34
C THR A 14 -1.15 9.44 -5.15
N HIS A 15 -0.17 9.86 -4.33
CA HIS A 15 0.01 11.24 -3.88
C HIS A 15 -1.27 11.85 -3.28
N ALA A 16 -2.11 11.01 -2.66
CA ALA A 16 -3.40 11.39 -2.14
C ALA A 16 -3.60 10.84 -0.73
N VAL A 17 -4.35 11.58 0.09
CA VAL A 17 -4.69 11.14 1.45
C VAL A 17 -5.41 9.78 1.37
N PRO A 18 -5.07 8.80 2.23
CA PRO A 18 -5.70 7.50 2.23
C PRO A 18 -7.23 7.57 2.26
N TYR A 19 -7.88 6.77 1.40
CA TYR A 19 -9.33 6.67 1.27
C TYR A 19 -10.05 7.93 0.79
N SER A 20 -9.34 8.94 0.30
CA SER A 20 -9.92 10.21 -0.18
C SER A 20 -10.88 10.07 -1.37
N ASP A 21 -10.82 8.94 -2.08
CA ASP A 21 -11.59 8.60 -3.26
C ASP A 21 -12.78 7.66 -2.98
N VAL A 22 -12.92 7.16 -1.75
CA VAL A 22 -13.93 6.15 -1.41
C VAL A 22 -15.33 6.77 -1.33
N LYS A 23 -16.17 6.39 -2.29
CA LYS A 23 -17.56 6.84 -2.41
C LYS A 23 -18.55 5.74 -2.05
N ASN A 24 -19.69 6.13 -1.51
CA ASN A 24 -20.83 5.24 -1.35
C ASN A 24 -21.42 4.92 -2.73
N PRO A 25 -21.48 3.64 -3.14
CA PRO A 25 -21.97 3.27 -4.47
C PRO A 25 -23.45 3.59 -4.68
N ALA A 26 -24.26 3.65 -3.62
CA ALA A 26 -25.68 3.96 -3.72
C ALA A 26 -25.95 5.46 -3.87
N THR A 27 -25.09 6.32 -3.30
CA THR A 27 -25.33 7.78 -3.28
C THR A 27 -24.34 8.59 -4.09
N GLY A 28 -23.22 8.00 -4.51
CA GLY A 28 -22.10 8.66 -5.20
C GLY A 28 -21.30 9.65 -4.33
N ARG A 29 -21.67 9.83 -3.06
CA ARG A 29 -21.01 10.78 -2.13
C ARG A 29 -19.83 10.11 -1.42
N LEU A 30 -18.84 10.91 -1.04
CA LEU A 30 -17.73 10.46 -0.20
C LEU A 30 -18.24 9.95 1.16
N TYR A 31 -17.59 8.91 1.68
CA TYR A 31 -17.83 8.49 3.05
C TYR A 31 -17.28 9.53 4.04
N THR A 32 -17.92 9.63 5.21
CA THR A 32 -17.35 10.37 6.34
C THR A 32 -16.17 9.59 6.92
N GLN A 33 -15.25 10.28 7.60
CA GLN A 33 -14.10 9.65 8.25
C GLN A 33 -14.53 8.51 9.21
N GLN A 34 -15.62 8.70 9.96
CA GLN A 34 -16.15 7.68 10.87
C GLN A 34 -16.64 6.44 10.11
N ALA A 35 -17.32 6.62 8.97
CA ALA A 35 -17.77 5.52 8.13
C ALA A 35 -16.59 4.78 7.49
N ILE A 36 -15.56 5.49 7.04
CA ILE A 36 -14.30 4.90 6.53
C ILE A 36 -13.66 4.03 7.61
N MET A 37 -13.47 4.57 8.83
CA MET A 37 -12.87 3.81 9.93
C MET A 37 -13.64 2.53 10.24
N SER A 38 -14.97 2.60 10.32
CA SER A 38 -15.83 1.43 10.52
C SER A 38 -15.61 0.37 9.43
N LYS A 39 -15.58 0.78 8.16
CA LYS A 39 -15.36 -0.12 7.02
C LYS A 39 -13.96 -0.72 6.98
N VAL A 40 -12.94 0.05 7.36
CA VAL A 40 -11.55 -0.43 7.46
C VAL A 40 -11.46 -1.53 8.53
N THR A 41 -12.04 -1.28 9.71
CA THR A 41 -12.07 -2.26 10.82
C THR A 41 -12.86 -3.50 10.45
N ALA A 42 -13.96 -3.35 9.71
CA ALA A 42 -14.75 -4.47 9.19
C ALA A 42 -14.06 -5.25 8.06
N GLY A 43 -12.95 -4.75 7.52
CA GLY A 43 -12.26 -5.40 6.40
C GLY A 43 -12.88 -5.13 5.03
N GLU A 44 -13.86 -4.25 4.93
CA GLU A 44 -14.64 -4.01 3.70
C GLU A 44 -13.88 -3.18 2.67
N ILE A 45 -12.97 -2.31 3.12
CA ILE A 45 -12.19 -1.43 2.24
C ILE A 45 -10.70 -1.48 2.57
N ARG A 46 -9.91 -1.21 1.54
CA ARG A 46 -8.46 -0.97 1.57
C ARG A 46 -8.16 0.24 0.68
N PRO A 47 -7.10 1.01 0.97
CA PRO A 47 -6.74 2.13 0.12
C PRO A 47 -6.24 1.60 -1.22
N THR A 48 -6.45 2.39 -2.26
CA THR A 48 -6.10 2.02 -3.63
C THR A 48 -4.66 2.40 -3.94
N PHE A 49 -4.08 1.72 -4.93
CA PHE A 49 -2.80 2.09 -5.54
C PHE A 49 -3.04 2.58 -6.96
N GLU A 50 -2.20 3.49 -7.41
CA GLU A 50 -2.08 3.87 -8.81
C GLU A 50 -1.60 2.63 -9.61
N GLN A 51 -2.12 2.43 -10.82
CA GLN A 51 -1.99 1.16 -11.55
C GLN A 51 -0.89 1.13 -12.62
N TYR A 52 -0.48 2.29 -13.13
CA TYR A 52 0.38 2.40 -14.31
C TYR A 52 1.83 2.69 -13.97
N GLU A 53 2.09 3.68 -13.11
CA GLU A 53 3.43 4.14 -12.74
C GLU A 53 3.95 3.45 -11.48
N THR A 54 3.05 3.08 -10.57
CA THR A 54 3.46 2.42 -9.33
C THR A 54 4.02 1.03 -9.62
N PRO A 55 5.26 0.71 -9.20
CA PRO A 55 5.82 -0.61 -9.44
C PRO A 55 4.98 -1.73 -8.81
N VAL A 56 4.82 -2.84 -9.53
CA VAL A 56 4.01 -4.00 -9.10
C VAL A 56 4.39 -4.47 -7.68
N TRP A 57 5.69 -4.54 -7.38
CA TRP A 57 6.18 -4.99 -6.08
C TRP A 57 5.72 -4.08 -4.92
N VAL A 58 5.53 -2.78 -5.16
CA VAL A 58 5.04 -1.83 -4.14
C VAL A 58 3.58 -2.11 -3.83
N ARG A 59 2.77 -2.32 -4.87
CA ARG A 59 1.35 -2.67 -4.71
C ARG A 59 1.19 -3.99 -3.98
N ASP A 60 1.93 -5.01 -4.39
CA ASP A 60 1.86 -6.35 -3.78
C ASP A 60 2.29 -6.31 -2.31
N LEU A 61 3.39 -5.62 -1.99
CA LEU A 61 3.85 -5.45 -0.62
C LEU A 61 2.83 -4.69 0.22
N GLY A 62 2.27 -3.60 -0.30
CA GLY A 62 1.25 -2.81 0.38
C GLY A 62 -0.01 -3.61 0.67
N MET A 63 -0.50 -4.38 -0.30
CA MET A 63 -1.66 -5.26 -0.15
C MET A 63 -1.39 -6.39 0.85
N GLN A 64 -0.22 -7.02 0.81
CA GLN A 64 0.18 -8.04 1.80
C GLN A 64 0.28 -7.46 3.21
N CYS A 65 0.85 -6.26 3.38
CA CYS A 65 0.86 -5.57 4.68
C CYS A 65 -0.56 -5.33 5.24
N MET A 66 -1.56 -5.24 4.36
CA MET A 66 -2.96 -4.98 4.70
C MET A 66 -3.87 -6.21 4.60
N ALA A 67 -3.30 -7.41 4.51
CA ALA A 67 -4.07 -8.65 4.35
C ALA A 67 -5.14 -8.81 5.44
N ALA A 68 -6.29 -9.37 5.06
CA ALA A 68 -7.41 -9.59 5.97
C ALA A 68 -7.01 -10.57 7.08
N ASP A 69 -6.45 -11.72 6.71
CA ASP A 69 -5.85 -12.66 7.65
C ASP A 69 -4.55 -12.05 8.22
N PRO A 70 -4.43 -11.91 9.55
CA PRO A 70 -3.18 -11.49 10.18
C PRO A 70 -1.98 -12.40 9.88
N ASN A 71 -2.18 -13.68 9.58
CA ASN A 71 -1.13 -14.65 9.30
C ASN A 71 -0.52 -14.46 7.90
N ASP A 72 -1.27 -13.88 6.96
CA ASP A 72 -0.80 -13.56 5.61
C ASP A 72 0.03 -12.28 5.57
N ARG A 73 0.08 -11.54 6.68
CA ARG A 73 0.83 -10.28 6.75
C ARG A 73 2.33 -10.57 6.94
N PRO A 74 3.21 -9.87 6.21
CA PRO A 74 4.63 -10.01 6.41
C PRO A 74 5.03 -9.52 7.80
N THR A 75 6.08 -10.12 8.35
CA THR A 75 6.72 -9.57 9.54
C THR A 75 7.43 -8.25 9.19
N SER A 76 7.67 -7.41 10.19
CA SER A 76 8.47 -6.19 9.96
C SER A 76 9.85 -6.52 9.39
N MET A 77 10.47 -7.62 9.83
CA MET A 77 11.76 -8.07 9.33
C MET A 77 11.68 -8.43 7.84
N SER A 78 10.64 -9.17 7.43
CA SER A 78 10.40 -9.53 6.05
C SER A 78 10.26 -8.30 5.15
N VAL A 79 9.51 -7.28 5.60
CA VAL A 79 9.37 -6.01 4.87
C VAL A 79 10.73 -5.32 4.73
N THR A 80 11.52 -5.23 5.80
CA THR A 80 12.87 -4.66 5.73
C THR A 80 13.76 -5.40 4.74
N SER A 81 13.76 -6.73 4.74
CA SER A 81 14.53 -7.54 3.80
C SER A 81 14.12 -7.29 2.35
N ILE A 82 12.83 -7.18 2.06
CA ILE A 82 12.30 -6.87 0.72
C ILE A 82 12.81 -5.49 0.28
N LEU A 83 12.67 -4.46 1.12
CA LEU A 83 13.11 -3.11 0.80
C LEU A 83 14.62 -3.03 0.57
N GLN A 84 15.43 -3.72 1.39
CA GLN A 84 16.88 -3.79 1.20
C GLN A 84 17.25 -4.46 -0.12
N ARG A 85 16.57 -5.54 -0.49
CA ARG A 85 16.78 -6.23 -1.76
C ARG A 85 16.50 -5.30 -2.94
N VAL A 86 15.37 -4.60 -2.94
CA VAL A 86 15.02 -3.65 -4.02
C VAL A 86 16.02 -2.51 -4.08
N LYS A 87 16.43 -1.95 -2.92
CA LYS A 87 17.46 -0.90 -2.86
C LYS A 87 18.78 -1.34 -3.51
N MET A 88 19.23 -2.56 -3.22
CA MET A 88 20.46 -3.10 -3.82
C MET A 88 20.32 -3.33 -5.33
N GLN A 89 19.16 -3.81 -5.79
CA GLN A 89 18.91 -3.97 -7.22
C GLN A 89 18.97 -2.64 -7.97
N HIS A 90 18.41 -1.57 -7.42
CA HIS A 90 18.53 -0.23 -8.00
C HIS A 90 19.98 0.26 -8.06
N TYR A 91 20.75 0.15 -6.97
CA TYR A 91 22.16 0.54 -6.95
C TYR A 91 23.01 -0.20 -7.99
N ASN A 92 22.79 -1.52 -8.14
CA ASN A 92 23.51 -2.33 -9.13
C ASN A 92 23.15 -1.93 -10.57
N THR A 93 21.92 -1.50 -10.80
CA THR A 93 21.44 -1.05 -12.12
C THR A 93 22.08 0.29 -12.50
N GLU A 94 22.19 1.23 -11.54
CA GLU A 94 22.87 2.51 -11.76
C GLU A 94 24.39 2.35 -12.00
N SER A 95 25.02 1.41 -11.29
CA SER A 95 26.46 1.11 -11.44
C SER A 95 26.81 0.48 -12.79
N THR A 96 25.85 -0.20 -13.43
CA THR A 96 26.05 -0.83 -14.76
C THR A 96 25.88 0.18 -15.91
N MET A 97 25.22 1.32 -15.68
CA MET A 97 25.03 2.38 -16.69
C MET A 97 26.16 3.44 -16.73
N GLN A 98 27.12 3.38 -15.81
CA GLN A 98 28.29 4.27 -15.77
C GLN A 98 29.60 3.59 -16.21
N GLY A 99 29.52 2.36 -16.75
CA GLY A 99 30.65 1.59 -17.26
C GLY A 99 30.68 1.48 -18.76
#